data_AF-A0A2V8HPX8-F1
#
_entry.id   AF-A0A2V8HPX8-F1
#
_cell.length_a   1.000
_cell.length_b   1.000
_cell.length_c   1.000
_cell.angle_alpha   90.00
_cell.angle_beta   90.00
_cell.angle_gamma   90.00
#
_symmetry.space_group_name_H-M   'P 1'
#
loop_
_entity.id
_entity.type
_entity.pdbx_description
1 polymer ?
#
loop_
_entity_poly.entity_id
_entity_poly.type
_entity_poly.pdbx_seq_one_letter_code
_entity_poly.pdbx_strand_id
1 'polypeptide(L)'
;MDAITPATPVNTLEPRLGRSVSIDQAAVLLSVSRRTIYNRIREGRLQTIRTIGGSQRVLVESLHDLGFRPQAFPASAAQASFDQRPLNR
;
A
#
# COMPACT_ATOMS: atom_id res chain seq x y z
N MET A 1 -17.65 20.74 34.03
CA MET A 1 -16.29 21.23 33.75
C MET A 1 -15.57 20.10 33.04
N ASP A 2 -15.79 20.04 31.74
CA ASP A 2 -15.49 18.90 30.87
C ASP A 2 -14.01 18.92 30.47
N ALA A 3 -13.27 17.92 30.91
CA ALA A 3 -11.92 17.66 30.44
C ALA A 3 -11.99 16.75 29.22
N ILE A 4 -11.94 17.37 28.04
CA ILE A 4 -11.82 16.68 26.76
C ILE A 4 -10.34 16.32 26.60
N THR A 5 -9.95 15.11 26.99
CA THR A 5 -8.61 14.59 26.69
C THR A 5 -8.46 14.44 25.17
N PRO A 6 -7.44 15.03 24.51
CA PRO A 6 -7.20 14.75 23.11
C PRO A 6 -6.68 13.31 23.00
N ALA A 7 -7.54 12.41 22.50
CA ALA A 7 -7.13 11.10 22.09
C ALA A 7 -5.98 11.25 21.07
N THR A 8 -4.80 10.78 21.46
CA THR A 8 -3.65 10.62 20.57
C THR A 8 -4.09 9.79 19.37
N PRO A 9 -3.90 10.26 18.12
CA PRO A 9 -4.15 9.39 16.98
C PRO A 9 -3.11 8.28 17.03
N VAL A 10 -3.55 7.10 17.44
CA VAL A 10 -2.82 5.85 17.26
C VAL A 10 -2.50 5.75 15.77
N ASN A 11 -1.26 6.07 15.42
CA ASN A 11 -0.79 5.90 14.05
C ASN A 11 -0.49 4.41 13.88
N THR A 12 -1.57 3.63 13.87
CA THR A 12 -1.62 2.22 13.47
C THR A 12 -0.74 2.08 12.24
N LEU A 13 0.20 1.14 12.31
CA LEU A 13 1.13 0.79 11.25
C LEU A 13 0.34 0.14 10.09
N GLU A 14 -0.57 0.90 9.49
CA GLU A 14 -1.04 0.61 8.16
C GLU A 14 0.22 0.52 7.30
N PRO A 15 0.40 -0.53 6.49
CA PRO A 15 1.39 -0.54 5.43
C PRO A 15 0.96 0.56 4.45
N ARG A 16 1.29 1.82 4.79
CA ARG A 16 1.07 2.97 3.93
C ARG A 16 1.99 2.73 2.76
N LEU A 17 1.44 2.14 1.69
CA LEU A 17 2.05 2.28 0.37
C LEU A 17 2.37 3.77 0.27
N GLY A 18 3.67 4.10 0.18
CA GLY A 18 4.05 5.49 0.00
C GLY A 18 3.38 6.04 -1.25
N ARG A 19 3.50 7.34 -1.51
CA ARG A 19 2.93 8.00 -2.72
C ARG A 19 3.24 7.31 -4.07
N SER A 20 4.22 6.42 -4.09
CA SER A 20 4.63 5.64 -5.26
C SER A 20 5.14 4.25 -4.87
N VAL A 21 4.92 3.26 -5.73
CA VAL A 21 5.38 1.87 -5.58
C VAL A 21 6.31 1.46 -6.71
N SER A 22 7.14 0.43 -6.49
CA SER A 22 7.99 -0.12 -7.56
C SER A 22 7.14 -0.80 -8.64
N ILE A 23 7.68 -0.94 -9.86
CA ILE A 23 7.02 -1.64 -10.97
C ILE A 23 6.57 -3.05 -10.58
N ASP A 24 7.46 -3.77 -9.89
CA ASP A 24 7.20 -5.14 -9.43
C ASP A 24 6.03 -5.20 -8.46
N GLN A 25 6.04 -4.31 -7.47
CA GLN A 25 4.94 -4.18 -6.50
C GLN A 25 3.62 -3.80 -7.19
N ALA A 26 3.64 -2.89 -8.18
CA ALA A 26 2.43 -2.54 -8.95
C ALA A 26 1.85 -3.75 -9.70
N ALA A 27 2.71 -4.62 -10.23
CA ALA A 27 2.28 -5.85 -10.89
C ALA A 27 1.53 -6.78 -9.91
N VAL A 28 2.07 -6.94 -8.69
CA VAL A 28 1.42 -7.71 -7.62
C VAL A 28 0.08 -7.09 -7.21
N LEU A 29 0.04 -5.78 -6.98
CA LEU A 29 -1.17 -5.08 -6.52
C LEU A 29 -2.32 -5.12 -7.53
N LEU A 30 -2.01 -5.08 -8.82
CA LEU A 30 -3.01 -5.17 -9.89
C LEU A 30 -3.24 -6.62 -10.36
N SER A 31 -2.55 -7.60 -9.78
CA SER A 31 -2.58 -9.00 -10.21
C SER A 31 -2.32 -9.19 -11.71
N VAL A 32 -1.34 -8.47 -12.25
CA VAL A 32 -0.95 -8.54 -13.67
C VAL A 32 0.55 -8.78 -13.83
N SER A 33 0.99 -9.08 -15.06
CA SER A 33 2.42 -9.19 -15.37
C SER A 33 3.12 -7.83 -15.39
N ARG A 34 4.45 -7.83 -15.17
CA ARG A 34 5.29 -6.63 -15.37
C ARG A 34 5.16 -6.05 -16.78
N ARG A 35 5.01 -6.91 -17.80
CA ARG A 35 4.78 -6.49 -19.19
C ARG A 35 3.51 -5.65 -19.32
N THR A 36 2.44 -6.06 -18.65
CA THR A 36 1.17 -5.32 -18.61
C THR A 36 1.36 -3.94 -17.96
N ILE A 37 2.16 -3.85 -16.90
CA ILE A 37 2.51 -2.56 -16.27
C ILE A 37 3.25 -1.66 -17.26
N TYR A 38 4.27 -2.15 -17.96
CA TYR A 38 4.99 -1.36 -18.96
C TYR A 38 4.10 -0.90 -20.11
N ASN A 39 3.19 -1.76 -20.58
CA ASN A 39 2.23 -1.39 -21.62
C ASN A 39 1.33 -0.24 -21.14
N ARG A 40 0.80 -0.34 -19.92
CA ARG A 40 -0.04 0.71 -19.31
C ARG A 40 0.72 2.02 -19.11
N ILE A 41 2.01 1.97 -18.78
CA ILE A 41 2.86 3.17 -18.71
C ILE A 41 3.04 3.77 -20.11
N ARG A 42 3.35 2.93 -21.11
CA ARG A 42 3.53 3.37 -22.50
C ARG A 42 2.24 3.96 -23.09
N GLU A 43 1.09 3.45 -22.68
CA GLU A 43 -0.25 3.93 -23.05
C GLU A 43 -0.70 5.16 -22.24
N GLY A 44 0.06 5.61 -21.25
CA GLY A 44 -0.28 6.75 -20.40
C GLY A 44 -1.33 6.47 -19.32
N ARG A 45 -1.72 5.20 -19.14
CA ARG A 45 -2.68 4.77 -18.10
C ARG A 45 -2.09 4.69 -16.71
N LEU A 46 -0.76 4.58 -16.61
CA LEU A 46 -0.04 4.62 -15.34
C LEU A 46 0.99 5.74 -15.36
N GLN A 47 0.90 6.65 -14.39
CA GLN A 47 1.92 7.68 -14.21
C GLN A 47 3.09 7.12 -13.41
N THR A 48 4.29 7.53 -13.79
CA THR A 48 5.52 7.13 -13.11
C THR A 48 6.42 8.32 -12.84
N ILE A 49 7.17 8.22 -11.75
CA ILE A 49 8.25 9.14 -11.41
C ILE A 49 9.58 8.38 -11.46
N ARG A 50 10.65 9.09 -11.81
CA ARG A 50 12.02 8.59 -11.60
C ARG A 50 12.57 9.17 -10.31
N THR A 51 13.23 8.33 -9.52
CA THR A 51 13.98 8.78 -8.35
C THR A 51 15.29 9.43 -8.77
N ILE A 52 15.91 10.17 -7.86
CA ILE A 52 17.25 10.77 -8.05
C ILE A 52 18.30 9.70 -8.40
N GLY A 53 18.11 8.45 -7.94
CA GLY A 53 18.95 7.29 -8.29
C GLY A 53 18.52 6.53 -9.56
N GLY A 54 17.63 7.09 -10.38
CA GLY A 54 17.23 6.52 -11.67
C GLY A 54 16.17 5.41 -11.63
N SER A 55 15.81 4.92 -10.46
CA SER A 55 14.75 3.89 -10.31
C SER A 55 13.37 4.47 -10.64
N GLN A 56 12.56 3.69 -11.34
CA GLN A 56 11.21 4.10 -11.73
C GLN A 56 10.18 3.62 -10.70
N ARG A 57 9.24 4.51 -10.32
CA ARG A 57 8.14 4.21 -9.40
C ARG A 57 6.81 4.62 -10.01
N VAL A 58 5.80 3.76 -9.88
CA VAL A 58 4.42 4.01 -10.30
C VAL A 58 3.71 4.79 -9.21
N LEU A 59 2.97 5.84 -9.57
CA LEU A 59 2.16 6.61 -8.62
C LEU A 59 0.96 5.78 -8.18
N VAL A 60 0.68 5.79 -6.88
CA VAL A 60 -0.46 5.03 -6.32
C VAL A 60 -1.79 5.60 -6.80
N GLU A 61 -1.86 6.91 -7.01
CA GLU A 61 -3.04 7.60 -7.55
C GLU A 61 -3.50 6.99 -8.88
N SER A 62 -2.57 6.78 -9.82
CA SER A 62 -2.91 6.15 -11.11
C SER A 62 -3.28 4.67 -11.00
N LEU A 63 -2.92 3.99 -9.91
CA LEU A 63 -3.39 2.62 -9.66
C LEU A 63 -4.89 2.63 -9.32
N HIS A 64 -5.38 3.66 -8.61
CA HIS A 64 -6.79 3.77 -8.24
C HIS A 64 -7.71 3.89 -9.45
N ASP A 65 -7.27 4.58 -10.51
CA ASP A 65 -7.98 4.65 -11.79
C ASP A 65 -8.11 3.28 -12.48
N LEU A 66 -7.18 2.37 -12.22
CA LEU A 66 -7.20 1.00 -12.74
C LEU A 66 -7.94 0.01 -11.84
N GLY A 67 -8.66 0.50 -10.83
CA GLY A 67 -9.44 -0.32 -9.92
C GLY A 67 -8.64 -0.89 -8.74
N PHE A 68 -7.40 -0.42 -8.51
CA PHE A 68 -6.73 -0.71 -7.25
C PHE A 68 -7.49 -0.02 -6.12
N ARG A 69 -8.02 -0.80 -5.19
CA ARG A 69 -8.59 -0.30 -3.94
C ARG A 69 -7.72 -0.86 -2.83
N PRO A 70 -6.98 -0.02 -2.08
CA PRO A 70 -6.28 -0.50 -0.92
C PRO A 70 -7.34 -1.09 0.01
N GLN A 71 -7.28 -2.41 0.21
CA GLN A 71 -8.10 -3.05 1.22
C GLN A 71 -7.70 -2.45 2.55
N ALA A 72 -8.57 -1.60 3.11
CA ALA A 72 -8.48 -1.24 4.51
C ALA A 72 -8.69 -2.54 5.27
N PHE A 73 -7.60 -3.15 5.73
CA PHE A 73 -7.73 -4.24 6.67
C PHE A 73 -8.44 -3.65 7.89
N PRO A 74 -9.65 -4.13 8.26
CA PRO A 74 -10.26 -3.66 9.50
C PRO A 74 -9.24 -3.96 10.60
N ALA A 75 -8.90 -2.95 11.40
CA ALA A 75 -7.86 -3.05 12.44
C ALA A 75 -8.07 -4.27 13.38
N SER A 76 -9.29 -4.80 13.46
CA SER A 76 -9.63 -6.04 14.19
C SER A 76 -9.01 -7.32 13.63
N ALA A 77 -8.64 -7.41 12.35
CA ALA A 77 -8.01 -8.62 11.80
C ALA A 77 -6.53 -8.75 12.20
N ALA A 78 -5.86 -7.62 12.46
CA ALA A 78 -4.46 -7.61 12.91
C ALA A 78 -4.31 -8.03 14.38
N GLN A 79 -5.37 -7.96 15.20
CA GLN A 79 -5.34 -8.44 16.59
C GLN A 79 -5.53 -9.97 16.71
N ALA A 80 -6.05 -10.64 15.68
CA ALA A 80 -6.49 -12.04 15.78
C ALA A 80 -5.39 -13.09 15.51
N SER A 81 -4.14 -12.72 15.22
CA SER A 81 -3.12 -13.72 14.80
C SER A 81 -1.75 -13.58 15.45
N PHE A 82 -1.60 -12.80 16.53
CA PHE A 82 -0.33 -12.73 17.27
C PHE A 82 -0.30 -13.52 18.59
N ASP A 83 -1.37 -14.24 18.95
CA ASP A 83 -1.45 -14.94 20.24
C ASP A 83 -1.36 -16.47 20.16
N GLN A 84 -0.63 -17.09 19.23
CA GLN A 84 -0.41 -18.55 19.33
C GLN A 84 1.02 -18.98 18.97
N ARG A 85 1.91 -18.86 19.95
CA ARG A 85 2.95 -19.86 20.21
C ARG A 85 2.92 -20.22 21.70
N PRO A 86 2.32 -21.35 22.10
CA PRO A 86 2.60 -21.88 23.42
C PRO A 86 4.10 -22.22 23.46
N LEU A 87 4.79 -21.56 24.39
CA LEU A 87 6.15 -21.91 24.78
C LEU A 87 6.07 -23.22 25.56
N ASN A 88 6.23 -24.35 24.87
CA ASN A 88 6.32 -25.64 25.55
C ASN A 88 7.63 -25.68 26.35
N ARG A 89 7.47 -25.71 27.68
CA ARG A 89 8.51 -25.87 28.69
C ARG A 89 9.06 -27.29 28.72
#